data_AF-A0A0R2PE87-F1
#
_entry.id   AF-A0A0R2PE87-F1
#
_cell.length_a   1.000
_cell.length_b   1.000
_cell.length_c   1.000
_cell.angle_alpha   90.00
_cell.angle_beta   90.00
_cell.angle_gamma   90.00
#
_symmetry.space_group_name_H-M   'P 1'
#
loop_
_entity.id
_entity.type
_entity.pdbx_description
1 polymer ?
#
loop_
_entity_poly.entity_id
_entity_poly.type
_entity_poly.pdbx_seq_one_letter_code
_entity_poly.pdbx_strand_id
1 'polypeptide(L)'
;MNSVSKRAKSIAILGTSSAMLLVATLLPAASGLELTISSTVEVEAPQVASIVEPETAASLFSEDDLSATASGVIFSTQMALVSAVSRQVELARTPFGAKKVAKSILIDEYGFNERQYNCLNELWTQESNWNYKSRNKVSGAHGIPQALPASKMNIISTDWRTNPVTQIRWGLRYISIRYETPCKAWAKHKRSNWY
;
A
#
# COMPACT_ATOMS: atom_id res chain seq x y z
N MET A 1 33.77 37.50 -51.38
CA MET A 1 32.35 37.65 -51.79
C MET A 1 31.85 36.30 -52.26
N ASN A 2 30.88 35.72 -51.55
CA ASN A 2 29.90 34.78 -52.11
C ASN A 2 28.80 34.61 -51.05
N SER A 3 27.69 35.28 -51.32
CA SER A 3 26.45 35.32 -50.55
C SER A 3 25.61 34.12 -50.97
N VAL A 4 25.25 33.26 -50.01
CA VAL A 4 24.17 32.28 -50.21
C VAL A 4 23.18 32.42 -49.05
N SER A 5 22.22 33.30 -49.30
CA SER A 5 20.82 33.35 -48.89
C SER A 5 20.36 32.48 -47.71
N LYS A 6 20.08 33.15 -46.58
CA LYS A 6 19.22 32.65 -45.50
C LYS A 6 17.77 32.61 -46.01
N ARG A 7 17.13 31.43 -46.02
CA ARG A 7 15.69 31.31 -46.21
C ARG A 7 15.02 31.07 -44.85
N ALA A 8 14.59 32.16 -44.23
CA ALA A 8 13.57 32.13 -43.19
C ALA A 8 12.23 31.79 -43.84
N LYS A 9 11.46 30.88 -43.26
CA LYS A 9 10.03 30.74 -43.55
C LYS A 9 9.26 30.97 -42.25
N SER A 10 8.62 32.13 -42.21
CA SER A 10 7.66 32.54 -41.20
C SER A 10 6.31 31.84 -41.43
N ILE A 11 5.76 31.33 -40.32
CA ILE A 11 4.38 31.47 -39.83
C ILE A 11 3.22 31.09 -40.77
N ALA A 12 2.44 30.10 -40.33
CA ALA A 12 0.99 30.12 -40.48
C ALA A 12 0.36 29.59 -39.18
N ILE A 13 -0.10 30.52 -38.35
CA ILE A 13 -1.04 30.30 -37.25
C ILE A 13 -2.42 30.18 -37.91
N LEU A 14 -3.06 29.03 -37.80
CA LEU A 14 -4.50 28.88 -38.04
C LEU A 14 -5.07 28.21 -36.79
N GLY A 15 -5.41 29.05 -35.82
CA GLY A 15 -6.26 28.67 -34.71
C GLY A 15 -7.69 28.52 -35.21
N THR A 16 -8.22 27.31 -35.15
CA THR A 16 -9.66 27.07 -35.20
C THR A 16 -10.14 26.81 -33.78
N SER A 17 -10.53 27.90 -33.12
CA SER A 17 -11.32 27.86 -31.91
C SER A 17 -12.70 27.28 -32.25
N SER A 18 -12.89 25.98 -32.06
CA SER A 18 -14.23 25.39 -32.09
C SER A 18 -14.87 25.58 -30.72
N ALA A 19 -15.75 26.58 -30.65
CA ALA A 19 -16.55 26.89 -29.48
C ALA A 19 -17.49 25.73 -29.10
N MET A 20 -17.66 25.59 -27.78
CA MET A 20 -18.78 25.02 -27.03
C MET A 20 -19.96 24.42 -27.82
N LEU A 21 -20.26 23.16 -27.49
CA LEU A 21 -21.65 22.74 -27.32
C LEU A 21 -21.74 21.80 -26.10
N LEU A 22 -22.00 22.39 -24.93
CA LEU A 22 -22.29 21.69 -23.69
C LEU A 22 -23.81 21.56 -23.61
N VAL A 23 -24.36 20.45 -24.10
CA VAL A 23 -25.77 20.12 -23.92
C VAL A 23 -25.91 19.50 -22.53
N ALA A 24 -26.24 20.34 -21.55
CA ALA A 24 -26.65 19.91 -20.22
C ALA A 24 -28.16 19.63 -20.26
N THR A 25 -28.54 18.36 -20.46
CA THR A 25 -29.91 17.93 -20.18
C THR A 25 -30.06 17.73 -18.67
N LEU A 26 -30.81 18.63 -18.04
CA LEU A 26 -31.32 18.47 -16.68
C LEU A 26 -32.27 17.27 -16.65
N LEU A 27 -31.98 16.25 -15.84
CA LEU A 27 -33.02 15.30 -15.41
C LEU A 27 -33.61 15.77 -14.06
N PRO A 28 -34.93 15.66 -13.86
CA PRO A 28 -35.55 15.95 -12.57
C PRO A 28 -35.12 14.91 -11.53
N ALA A 29 -34.59 15.37 -10.40
CA ALA A 29 -34.59 14.61 -9.18
C ALA A 29 -36.01 14.60 -8.60
N ALA A 30 -36.65 13.43 -8.55
CA ALA A 30 -37.78 13.21 -7.66
C ALA A 30 -38.07 11.70 -7.47
N SER A 31 -37.96 11.29 -6.20
CA SER A 31 -38.82 10.33 -5.51
C SER A 31 -38.57 8.82 -5.69
N GLY A 32 -37.94 8.26 -4.66
CA GLY A 32 -38.62 7.29 -3.79
C GLY A 32 -38.73 5.86 -4.29
N LEU A 33 -37.71 5.05 -4.03
CA LEU A 33 -37.89 3.62 -3.78
C LEU A 33 -37.38 3.32 -2.36
N GLU A 34 -38.29 3.28 -1.40
CA GLU A 34 -38.09 2.51 -0.16
C GLU A 34 -38.10 1.03 -0.55
N LEU A 35 -36.95 0.37 -0.47
CA LEU A 35 -36.88 -1.08 -0.33
C LEU A 35 -36.42 -1.36 1.09
N THR A 36 -37.42 -1.51 1.97
CA THR A 36 -37.28 -2.16 3.27
C THR A 36 -36.84 -3.59 3.03
N ILE A 37 -35.54 -3.84 3.03
CA ILE A 37 -35.00 -5.19 3.17
C ILE A 37 -35.10 -5.52 4.66
N SER A 38 -36.26 -6.04 5.05
CA SER A 38 -36.43 -6.79 6.28
C SER A 38 -35.72 -8.12 6.11
N SER A 39 -34.45 -8.20 6.55
CA SER A 39 -33.78 -9.47 6.76
C SER A 39 -33.93 -9.83 8.23
N THR A 40 -35.01 -10.53 8.55
CA THR A 40 -35.10 -11.30 9.79
C THR A 40 -34.20 -12.51 9.62
N VAL A 41 -33.03 -12.48 10.26
CA VAL A 41 -32.23 -13.69 10.48
C VAL A 41 -32.94 -14.49 11.58
N GLU A 42 -33.67 -15.52 11.19
CA GLU A 42 -34.02 -16.62 12.08
C GLU A 42 -32.71 -17.30 12.48
N VAL A 43 -32.25 -17.04 13.70
CA VAL A 43 -31.22 -17.86 14.34
C VAL A 43 -31.95 -19.09 14.86
N GLU A 44 -31.94 -20.14 14.05
CA GLU A 44 -32.24 -21.48 14.54
C GLU A 44 -31.14 -21.89 15.52
N ALA A 45 -31.54 -21.97 16.78
CA ALA A 45 -30.71 -22.38 17.89
C ALA A 45 -30.31 -23.86 17.73
N PRO A 46 -29.02 -24.22 17.85
CA PRO A 46 -28.68 -25.58 18.25
C PRO A 46 -28.98 -25.69 19.75
N GLN A 47 -29.80 -26.67 20.09
CA GLN A 47 -30.17 -27.00 21.46
C GLN A 47 -28.93 -27.31 22.30
N VAL A 48 -28.65 -26.45 23.29
CA VAL A 48 -27.69 -26.75 24.36
C VAL A 48 -28.49 -27.36 25.50
N ALA A 49 -28.28 -28.65 25.71
CA ALA A 49 -28.78 -29.38 26.86
C ALA A 49 -28.19 -28.77 28.15
N SER A 50 -29.07 -28.64 29.14
CA SER A 50 -28.84 -28.13 30.49
C SER A 50 -27.73 -28.88 31.23
N ILE A 51 -27.10 -28.21 32.20
CA ILE A 51 -27.04 -28.60 33.63
C ILE A 51 -26.15 -27.61 34.42
N VAL A 52 -26.82 -26.82 35.27
CA VAL A 52 -26.45 -26.45 36.66
C VAL A 52 -25.28 -25.48 36.89
N GLU A 53 -25.65 -24.22 37.14
CA GLU A 53 -24.99 -23.34 38.14
C GLU A 53 -25.31 -23.88 39.56
N PRO A 54 -24.51 -23.60 40.62
CA PRO A 54 -24.43 -22.23 41.12
C PRO A 54 -23.08 -21.78 41.75
N GLU A 55 -22.95 -20.45 41.80
CA GLU A 55 -22.45 -19.62 42.91
C GLU A 55 -20.95 -19.64 43.32
N THR A 56 -20.23 -18.57 42.94
CA THR A 56 -19.65 -17.53 43.83
C THR A 56 -18.37 -16.91 43.26
N ALA A 57 -18.50 -15.69 42.69
CA ALA A 57 -17.54 -14.58 42.84
C ALA A 57 -18.06 -13.32 42.10
N ALA A 58 -19.37 -13.04 42.19
CA ALA A 58 -19.94 -11.76 41.78
C ALA A 58 -19.87 -10.78 42.97
N SER A 59 -18.67 -10.30 43.28
CA SER A 59 -18.46 -9.08 44.08
C SER A 59 -16.99 -8.70 44.02
N LEU A 60 -16.59 -7.94 42.99
CA LEU A 60 -15.43 -7.03 43.04
C LEU A 60 -15.28 -6.13 41.81
N PHE A 61 -16.37 -5.84 41.09
CA PHE A 61 -16.36 -4.73 40.13
C PHE A 61 -17.58 -3.87 40.42
N SER A 62 -17.44 -3.05 41.46
CA SER A 62 -18.30 -1.88 41.64
C SER A 62 -18.20 -1.03 40.40
N GLU A 63 -19.37 -0.73 39.86
CA GLU A 63 -19.64 0.24 38.82
C GLU A 63 -19.23 1.63 39.30
N ASP A 64 -18.20 2.23 38.70
CA ASP A 64 -18.04 3.68 38.64
C ASP A 64 -17.03 4.01 37.53
N ASP A 65 -17.54 4.26 36.34
CA ASP A 65 -17.09 5.29 35.37
C ASP A 65 -17.57 4.94 33.95
N LEU A 66 -18.86 5.16 33.70
CA LEU A 66 -19.46 5.04 32.36
C LEU A 66 -19.04 6.20 31.42
N SER A 67 -18.11 7.08 31.83
CA SER A 67 -17.50 8.10 30.98
C SER A 67 -16.10 7.74 30.47
N ALA A 68 -15.47 6.66 30.95
CA ALA A 68 -14.15 6.20 30.48
C ALA A 68 -14.19 5.31 29.22
N THR A 69 -15.37 4.86 28.79
CA THR A 69 -15.48 3.71 27.85
C THR A 69 -15.37 4.09 26.37
N ALA A 70 -15.56 5.35 25.99
CA ALA A 70 -15.27 5.78 24.62
C ALA A 70 -13.75 6.01 24.43
N SER A 71 -13.11 6.74 25.34
CA SER A 71 -11.68 7.03 25.27
C SER A 71 -10.83 5.77 25.47
N GLY A 72 -11.11 4.95 26.49
CA GLY A 72 -10.34 3.74 26.79
C GLY A 72 -10.39 2.66 25.69
N VAL A 73 -11.53 2.50 25.02
CA VAL A 73 -11.69 1.55 23.90
C VAL A 73 -10.98 2.05 22.63
N ILE A 74 -11.02 3.36 22.36
CA ILE A 74 -10.26 3.98 21.25
C ILE A 74 -8.75 3.81 21.48
N PHE A 75 -8.25 4.05 22.69
CA PHE A 75 -6.85 3.81 23.04
C PHE A 75 -6.46 2.32 22.91
N SER A 76 -7.32 1.40 23.35
CA SER A 76 -7.07 -0.05 23.23
C SER A 76 -6.98 -0.50 21.76
N THR A 77 -7.87 -0.03 20.91
CA THR A 77 -7.88 -0.40 19.48
C THR A 77 -6.68 0.20 18.74
N GLN A 78 -6.32 1.45 19.03
CA GLN A 78 -5.10 2.06 18.47
C GLN A 78 -3.84 1.32 18.91
N MET A 79 -3.75 0.93 20.18
CA MET A 79 -2.62 0.14 20.69
C MET A 79 -2.55 -1.26 20.04
N ALA A 80 -3.70 -1.90 19.82
CA ALA A 80 -3.78 -3.17 19.10
C ALA A 80 -3.28 -3.03 17.64
N LEU A 81 -3.65 -1.95 16.95
CA LEU A 81 -3.16 -1.66 15.59
C LEU A 81 -1.66 -1.38 15.56
N VAL A 82 -1.14 -0.58 16.50
CA VAL A 82 0.30 -0.31 16.62
C VAL A 82 1.07 -1.60 16.88
N SER A 83 0.55 -2.49 17.73
CA SER A 83 1.11 -3.82 17.99
C SER A 83 1.12 -4.69 16.72
N ALA A 84 0.02 -4.69 15.97
CA ALA A 84 -0.08 -5.45 14.72
C ALA A 84 0.92 -4.97 13.65
N VAL A 85 1.05 -3.65 13.47
CA VAL A 85 2.04 -3.05 12.56
C VAL A 85 3.46 -3.37 13.02
N SER A 86 3.75 -3.25 14.32
CA SER A 86 5.07 -3.58 14.88
C SER A 86 5.42 -5.05 14.63
N ARG A 87 4.46 -5.96 14.80
CA ARG A 87 4.64 -7.38 14.48
C ARG A 87 4.95 -7.59 13.00
N GLN A 88 4.30 -6.87 12.07
CA GLN A 88 4.65 -6.94 10.65
C GLN A 88 6.09 -6.50 10.38
N VAL A 89 6.54 -5.43 11.02
CA VAL A 89 7.93 -4.96 10.92
C VAL A 89 8.89 -6.04 11.41
N GLU A 90 8.63 -6.64 12.56
CA GLU A 90 9.48 -7.72 13.10
C GLU A 90 9.53 -8.94 12.18
N LEU A 91 8.39 -9.37 11.63
CA LEU A 91 8.36 -10.45 10.65
C LEU A 91 9.21 -10.12 9.42
N ALA A 92 9.07 -8.90 8.90
CA ALA A 92 9.79 -8.43 7.73
C ALA A 92 11.31 -8.26 7.94
N ARG A 93 11.83 -8.38 9.17
CA ARG A 93 13.29 -8.37 9.42
C ARG A 93 14.00 -9.64 8.94
N THR A 94 13.26 -10.70 8.65
CA THR A 94 13.80 -11.92 8.04
C THR A 94 13.53 -11.94 6.54
N PRO A 95 14.39 -12.54 5.68
CA PRO A 95 14.14 -12.64 4.25
C PRO A 95 12.78 -13.28 3.92
N PHE A 96 12.41 -14.34 4.63
CA PHE A 96 11.14 -15.03 4.42
C PHE A 96 9.93 -14.17 4.82
N GLY A 97 10.00 -13.49 5.97
CA GLY A 97 8.93 -12.59 6.38
C GLY A 97 8.83 -11.35 5.49
N ALA A 98 9.96 -10.81 5.02
CA ALA A 98 10.00 -9.70 4.06
C ALA A 98 9.30 -10.07 2.75
N LYS A 99 9.57 -11.27 2.23
CA LYS A 99 8.87 -11.85 1.06
C LYS A 99 7.35 -11.90 1.26
N LYS A 100 6.90 -12.43 2.41
CA LYS A 100 5.47 -12.51 2.74
C LYS A 100 4.82 -11.13 2.82
N VAL A 101 5.43 -10.22 3.59
CA VAL A 101 4.91 -8.85 3.76
C VAL A 101 4.88 -8.11 2.43
N ALA A 102 5.92 -8.25 1.60
CA ALA A 102 5.94 -7.67 0.27
C ALA A 102 4.86 -8.26 -0.64
N LYS A 103 4.59 -9.57 -0.58
CA LYS A 103 3.49 -10.19 -1.35
C LYS A 103 2.13 -9.59 -0.96
N SER A 104 1.86 -9.48 0.34
CA SER A 104 0.63 -8.87 0.85
C SER A 104 0.48 -7.43 0.37
N ILE A 105 1.49 -6.58 0.60
CA ILE A 105 1.48 -5.17 0.16
C ILE A 105 1.30 -5.05 -1.36
N LEU A 106 1.98 -5.90 -2.13
CA LEU A 106 1.91 -5.92 -3.59
C LEU A 106 0.51 -6.27 -4.11
N ILE A 107 -0.20 -7.18 -3.45
CA ILE A 107 -1.57 -7.55 -3.81
C ILE A 107 -2.55 -6.48 -3.32
N ASP A 108 -2.46 -6.09 -2.05
CA ASP A 108 -3.44 -5.26 -1.36
C ASP A 108 -3.38 -3.79 -1.81
N GLU A 109 -2.17 -3.25 -2.01
CA GLU A 109 -1.97 -1.82 -2.33
C GLU A 109 -1.81 -1.55 -3.85
N TYR A 110 -1.34 -2.54 -4.63
CA TYR A 110 -1.04 -2.35 -6.06
C TYR A 110 -1.89 -3.22 -7.00
N GLY A 111 -2.68 -4.16 -6.48
CA GLY A 111 -3.50 -5.07 -7.29
C GLY A 111 -2.67 -5.99 -8.20
N PHE A 112 -1.39 -6.18 -7.89
CA PHE A 112 -0.52 -7.03 -8.68
C PHE A 112 -0.71 -8.50 -8.30
N ASN A 113 -0.66 -9.37 -9.30
CA ASN A 113 -0.87 -10.80 -9.11
C ASN A 113 0.44 -11.57 -8.84
N GLU A 114 0.32 -12.88 -8.66
CA GLU A 114 1.44 -13.78 -8.36
C GLU A 114 2.56 -13.73 -9.41
N ARG A 115 2.24 -13.50 -10.68
CA ARG A 115 3.25 -13.35 -11.73
C ARG A 115 4.16 -12.14 -11.46
N GLN A 116 3.58 -11.01 -11.06
CA GLN A 116 4.34 -9.81 -10.71
C GLN A 116 5.16 -10.03 -9.44
N TYR A 117 4.59 -10.72 -8.45
CA TYR A 117 5.33 -11.10 -7.25
C TYR A 117 6.56 -11.96 -7.56
N ASN A 118 6.45 -12.94 -8.47
CA ASN A 118 7.58 -13.78 -8.85
C ASN A 118 8.71 -12.96 -9.48
N CYS A 119 8.39 -12.01 -10.36
CA CYS A 119 9.36 -11.06 -10.91
C CYS A 119 10.02 -10.20 -9.83
N LEU A 120 9.23 -9.70 -8.86
CA LEU A 120 9.77 -8.95 -7.72
C LEU A 120 10.70 -9.81 -6.87
N ASN A 121 10.34 -11.06 -6.63
CA ASN A 121 11.13 -12.00 -5.85
C ASN A 121 12.48 -12.27 -6.48
N GLU A 122 12.54 -12.51 -7.79
CA GLU A 122 13.83 -12.65 -8.50
C GLU A 122 14.64 -11.36 -8.40
N LEU A 123 14.01 -10.21 -8.68
CA LEU A 123 14.66 -8.90 -8.66
C LEU A 123 15.30 -8.61 -7.30
N TRP A 124 14.53 -8.59 -6.22
CA TRP A 124 15.06 -8.26 -4.88
C TRP A 124 15.92 -9.36 -4.27
N THR A 125 15.83 -10.60 -4.78
CA THR A 125 16.81 -11.64 -4.44
C THR A 125 18.18 -11.29 -5.01
N GLN A 126 18.27 -10.82 -6.27
CA GLN A 126 19.54 -10.38 -6.87
C GLN A 126 20.09 -9.09 -6.23
N GLU A 127 19.21 -8.16 -5.85
CA GLU A 127 19.64 -6.88 -5.26
C GLU A 127 20.24 -7.04 -3.86
N SER A 128 19.62 -7.85 -2.99
CA SER A 128 19.98 -7.87 -1.57
C SER A 128 19.79 -9.21 -0.88
N ASN A 129 19.32 -10.23 -1.61
CA ASN A 129 18.78 -11.45 -1.04
C ASN A 129 17.74 -11.18 0.06
N TRP A 130 16.90 -10.14 -0.14
CA TRP A 130 15.88 -9.70 0.81
C TRP A 130 16.41 -9.24 2.18
N ASN A 131 17.70 -8.91 2.29
CA ASN A 131 18.30 -8.40 3.52
C ASN A 131 18.11 -6.88 3.64
N TYR A 132 17.29 -6.45 4.60
CA TYR A 132 17.03 -5.03 4.87
C TYR A 132 18.26 -4.25 5.38
N LYS A 133 19.28 -4.94 5.88
CA LYS A 133 20.57 -4.35 6.27
C LYS A 133 21.59 -4.34 5.14
N SER A 134 21.26 -4.88 3.96
CA SER A 134 22.19 -4.94 2.83
C SER A 134 22.69 -3.53 2.48
N ARG A 135 24.01 -3.39 2.35
CA ARG A 135 24.64 -2.12 1.96
C ARG A 135 25.78 -2.39 1.00
N ASN A 136 25.69 -1.83 -0.19
CA ASN A 136 26.82 -1.81 -1.11
C ASN A 136 27.89 -0.84 -0.57
N LYS A 137 29.11 -1.32 -0.34
CA LYS A 137 30.19 -0.52 0.26
C LYS A 137 30.69 0.60 -0.66
N VAL A 138 30.61 0.40 -1.97
CA VAL A 138 31.12 1.32 -2.99
C VAL A 138 30.07 2.37 -3.35
N SER A 139 28.87 1.95 -3.74
CA SER A 139 27.81 2.88 -4.16
C SER A 139 27.02 3.47 -3.00
N GLY A 140 26.97 2.79 -1.85
CA GLY A 140 26.11 3.17 -0.73
C GLY A 140 24.64 2.79 -0.91
N ALA A 141 24.29 2.03 -1.95
CA ALA A 141 22.95 1.47 -2.13
C ALA A 141 22.56 0.63 -0.90
N HIS A 142 21.30 0.73 -0.46
CA HIS A 142 20.87 0.18 0.82
C HIS A 142 19.53 -0.52 0.79
N GLY A 143 19.39 -1.53 1.65
CA GLY A 143 18.15 -2.21 1.95
C GLY A 143 17.72 -3.22 0.90
N ILE A 144 16.51 -3.73 1.09
CA ILE A 144 15.86 -4.70 0.21
C ILE A 144 15.90 -4.27 -1.27
N PRO A 145 15.46 -3.03 -1.62
CA PRO A 145 15.43 -2.59 -3.02
C PRO A 145 16.77 -2.02 -3.52
N GLN A 146 17.82 -1.97 -2.69
CA GLN A 146 19.09 -1.30 -3.00
C GLN A 146 18.91 0.16 -3.45
N ALA A 147 18.19 0.95 -2.65
CA ALA A 147 17.89 2.35 -2.96
C ALA A 147 19.16 3.23 -3.04
N LEU A 148 19.28 4.04 -4.10
CA LEU A 148 20.40 4.96 -4.32
C LEU A 148 19.95 6.40 -4.69
N PRO A 149 20.30 7.42 -3.88
CA PRO A 149 20.72 7.32 -2.48
C PRO A 149 19.61 6.76 -1.59
N ALA A 150 20.00 6.08 -0.51
CA ALA A 150 19.07 5.48 0.44
C ALA A 150 18.11 6.48 1.11
N SER A 151 18.51 7.76 1.21
CA SER A 151 17.69 8.85 1.76
C SER A 151 16.38 9.08 0.98
N LYS A 152 16.26 8.59 -0.26
CA LYS A 152 15.00 8.64 -1.01
C LYS A 152 13.86 7.90 -0.32
N MET A 153 14.17 6.95 0.57
CA MET A 153 13.16 6.23 1.36
C MET A 153 12.45 7.11 2.41
N ASN A 154 13.00 8.30 2.74
CA ASN A 154 12.37 9.24 3.67
C ASN A 154 10.96 9.68 3.25
N ILE A 155 10.62 9.60 1.96
CA ILE A 155 9.26 9.94 1.48
C ILE A 155 8.20 8.98 2.00
N ILE A 156 8.58 7.75 2.38
CA ILE A 156 7.67 6.79 3.01
C ILE A 156 7.69 6.97 4.53
N SER A 157 8.89 6.94 5.12
CA SER A 157 9.10 7.16 6.55
C SER A 157 10.59 7.36 6.84
N THR A 158 10.92 8.06 7.92
CA THR A 158 12.31 8.35 8.33
C THR A 158 13.03 7.15 8.95
N ASP A 159 12.30 6.10 9.34
CA ASP A 159 12.80 4.90 10.03
C ASP A 159 13.31 3.79 9.09
N TRP A 160 13.48 4.08 7.79
CA TRP A 160 13.84 3.10 6.76
C TRP A 160 15.11 2.29 7.02
N ARG A 161 16.02 2.76 7.88
CA ARG A 161 17.24 2.04 8.25
C ARG A 161 16.95 0.78 9.08
N THR A 162 15.88 0.80 9.86
CA THR A 162 15.51 -0.26 10.80
C THR A 162 14.16 -0.89 10.48
N ASN A 163 13.41 -0.28 9.55
CA ASN A 163 12.09 -0.72 9.15
C ASN A 163 12.08 -1.31 7.72
N PRO A 164 12.12 -2.64 7.57
CA PRO A 164 12.00 -3.31 6.26
C PRO A 164 10.69 -3.01 5.53
N VAL A 165 9.59 -2.74 6.24
CA VAL A 165 8.29 -2.41 5.60
C VAL A 165 8.38 -1.07 4.88
N THR A 166 9.05 -0.08 5.49
CA THR A 166 9.35 1.20 4.85
C THR A 166 10.16 0.99 3.56
N GLN A 167 11.16 0.11 3.58
CA GLN A 167 11.96 -0.21 2.39
C GLN A 167 11.14 -0.89 1.29
N ILE A 168 10.30 -1.86 1.66
CA ILE A 168 9.40 -2.57 0.74
C ILE A 168 8.43 -1.60 0.07
N ARG A 169 7.72 -0.77 0.86
CA ARG A 169 6.78 0.22 0.33
C ARG A 169 7.46 1.22 -0.60
N TRP A 170 8.65 1.70 -0.23
CA TRP A 170 9.41 2.59 -1.10
C TRP A 170 9.80 1.92 -2.41
N GLY A 171 10.30 0.68 -2.33
CA GLY A 171 10.73 -0.08 -3.51
C GLY A 171 9.56 -0.36 -4.47
N LEU A 172 8.39 -0.77 -3.95
CA LEU A 172 7.19 -0.97 -4.76
C LEU A 172 6.71 0.34 -5.40
N ARG A 173 6.69 1.44 -4.64
CA ARG A 173 6.35 2.77 -5.16
C ARG A 173 7.31 3.23 -6.26
N TYR A 174 8.61 2.97 -6.09
CA TYR A 174 9.61 3.28 -7.10
C TYR A 174 9.38 2.46 -8.38
N ILE A 175 9.11 1.16 -8.23
CA ILE A 175 8.79 0.27 -9.35
C ILE A 175 7.54 0.74 -10.10
N SER A 176 6.46 1.08 -9.39
CA SER A 176 5.21 1.50 -10.03
C SER A 176 5.37 2.79 -10.83
N ILE A 177 6.13 3.77 -10.33
CA ILE A 177 6.33 5.05 -11.02
C ILE A 177 7.29 4.94 -12.19
N ARG A 178 8.33 4.10 -12.09
CA ARG A 178 9.42 4.04 -13.08
C ARG A 178 9.26 2.96 -14.13
N TYR A 179 8.65 1.84 -13.76
CA TYR A 179 8.51 0.66 -14.61
C TYR A 179 7.08 0.22 -14.81
N GLU A 180 6.13 0.84 -14.12
CA GLU A 180 4.72 0.46 -14.05
C GLU A 180 4.49 -0.90 -13.34
N THR A 181 5.33 -1.91 -13.59
CA THR A 181 5.16 -3.26 -13.03
C THR A 181 6.49 -3.91 -12.61
N PRO A 182 6.48 -4.80 -11.60
CA PRO A 182 7.65 -5.58 -11.18
C PRO A 182 8.31 -6.37 -12.32
N CYS A 183 7.53 -6.98 -13.22
CA CYS A 183 8.10 -7.71 -14.35
C CYS A 183 8.80 -6.81 -15.37
N LYS A 184 8.33 -5.57 -15.59
CA LYS A 184 9.06 -4.59 -16.41
C LYS A 184 10.37 -4.17 -15.74
N ALA A 185 10.35 -3.95 -14.43
CA ALA A 185 11.57 -3.66 -13.64
C ALA A 185 12.58 -4.83 -13.72
N TRP A 186 12.11 -6.07 -13.52
CA TRP A 186 12.96 -7.25 -13.64
C TRP A 186 13.56 -7.41 -15.04
N ALA A 187 12.77 -7.20 -16.09
CA ALA A 187 13.27 -7.23 -17.47
C ALA A 187 14.35 -6.17 -17.72
N LYS A 188 14.22 -4.98 -17.10
CA LYS A 188 15.26 -3.94 -17.15
C LYS A 188 16.52 -4.37 -16.40
N HIS A 189 16.38 -4.89 -15.18
CA HIS A 189 17.50 -5.42 -14.39
C HIS A 189 18.30 -6.47 -15.17
N LYS A 190 17.63 -7.46 -15.77
CA LYS A 190 18.32 -8.50 -16.58
C LYS A 190 19.18 -7.98 -17.73
N ARG A 191 18.88 -6.78 -18.26
CA ARG A 191 19.63 -6.19 -19.39
C ARG A 191 20.73 -5.24 -18.95
N SER A 192 20.60 -4.62 -17.78
CA SER A 192 21.50 -3.54 -17.38
C SER A 192 22.05 -3.63 -15.97
N ASN A 193 21.72 -4.68 -15.21
CA ASN A 193 22.08 -4.86 -13.79
C ASN A 193 21.62 -3.70 -12.89
N TRP A 194 20.59 -2.98 -13.36
CA TRP A 194 19.91 -1.92 -12.62
C TRP A 194 18.46 -1.85 -13.06
N TYR A 195 17.64 -1.41 -12.13
CA TYR A 195 16.26 -0.92 -12.27
C TYR A 195 16.17 0.34 -11.39
#